data_AF-A0A949A4T0-F1
#
_entry.id   AF-A0A949A4T0-F1
#
_cell.length_a   1.000
_cell.length_b   1.000
_cell.length_c   1.000
_cell.angle_alpha   90.00
_cell.angle_beta   90.00
_cell.angle_gamma   90.00
#
_symmetry.space_group_name_H-M   'P 1'
#
loop_
_entity.id
_entity.type
_entity.pdbx_description
1 polymer ?
#
loop_
_entity_poly.entity_id
_entity_poly.type
_entity_poly.pdbx_seq_one_letter_code
_entity_poly.pdbx_strand_id
1 'polypeptide(L)'
;MTTLTEKINAINEMLRCFGCHAVQKIDFSGQIRYGYKPQYVFDAVNQIISPENWRYELTNEEIFENQAVAEVKLFLKIDAEWLCKGSHKGQMQIVRGNIGDAQKGAITDALQKCLSLCSIGQDSYRGLLETVYNS
;
A
#
# COMPACT_ATOMS: atom_id res chain seq x y z
N MET A 1 -16.18 -17.86 -11.38
CA MET A 1 -14.90 -17.30 -10.90
C MET A 1 -15.13 -15.82 -10.67
N THR A 2 -14.73 -15.28 -9.52
CA THR A 2 -14.77 -13.83 -9.27
C THR A 2 -13.66 -13.16 -10.05
N THR A 3 -14.00 -12.15 -10.83
CA THR A 3 -13.08 -11.29 -11.59
C THR A 3 -12.14 -10.53 -10.65
N LEU A 4 -11.01 -10.05 -11.18
CA LEU A 4 -10.11 -9.17 -10.43
C LEU A 4 -10.85 -7.92 -9.92
N THR A 5 -11.72 -7.35 -10.73
CA THR A 5 -12.53 -6.17 -10.38
C THR A 5 -13.40 -6.43 -9.15
N GLU A 6 -14.07 -7.58 -9.08
CA GLU A 6 -14.87 -7.97 -7.92
C GLU A 6 -14.01 -8.11 -6.66
N LYS A 7 -12.81 -8.71 -6.77
CA LYS A 7 -11.86 -8.80 -5.66
C LYS A 7 -11.38 -7.42 -5.19
N ILE A 8 -11.04 -6.52 -6.11
CA ILE A 8 -10.64 -5.14 -5.80
C ILE A 8 -11.77 -4.40 -5.08
N ASN A 9 -13.01 -4.56 -5.53
CA ASN A 9 -14.18 -3.95 -4.89
C ASN A 9 -14.34 -4.48 -3.46
N ALA A 10 -14.26 -5.80 -3.26
CA ALA A 10 -14.34 -6.42 -1.94
C ALA A 10 -13.22 -5.95 -0.99
N ILE A 11 -11.98 -5.78 -1.48
CA ILE A 11 -10.88 -5.21 -0.68
C ILE A 11 -11.22 -3.79 -0.23
N ASN A 12 -11.69 -2.94 -1.14
CA ASN A 12 -12.04 -1.56 -0.80
C ASN A 12 -13.24 -1.49 0.16
N GLU A 13 -14.24 -2.36 0.00
CA GLU A 13 -15.37 -2.47 0.93
C GLU A 13 -14.88 -2.86 2.33
N MET A 14 -13.98 -3.85 2.42
CA MET A 14 -13.38 -4.24 3.70
C MET A 14 -12.61 -3.09 4.36
N LEU A 15 -11.81 -2.35 3.58
CA LEU A 15 -11.11 -1.16 4.08
C LEU A 15 -12.06 -0.10 4.63
N ARG A 16 -13.21 0.12 3.99
CA ARG A 16 -14.26 1.02 4.48
C ARG A 16 -14.91 0.50 5.76
N CYS A 17 -15.14 -0.82 5.86
CA CYS A 17 -15.71 -1.44 7.06
C CYS A 17 -14.81 -1.29 8.29
N PHE A 18 -13.49 -1.24 8.13
CA PHE A 18 -12.58 -0.96 9.24
C PHE A 18 -12.71 0.49 9.77
N GLY A 19 -13.23 1.41 8.95
CA GLY A 19 -13.50 2.79 9.34
C GLY A 19 -12.24 3.54 9.82
N CYS A 20 -12.40 4.39 10.83
CA CYS A 20 -11.32 5.23 11.37
C CYS A 20 -10.10 4.42 11.85
N HIS A 21 -10.28 3.16 12.26
CA HIS A 21 -9.19 2.29 12.72
C HIS A 21 -8.15 2.00 11.63
N ALA A 22 -8.58 1.88 10.37
CA ALA A 22 -7.70 1.66 9.24
C ALA A 22 -7.06 2.94 8.69
N VAL A 23 -7.52 4.12 9.11
CA VAL A 23 -7.03 5.41 8.61
C VAL A 23 -5.95 5.97 9.54
N GLN A 24 -4.94 6.61 8.95
CA GLN A 24 -3.89 7.35 9.64
C GLN A 24 -3.77 8.75 9.06
N LYS A 25 -3.42 9.69 9.94
CA LYS A 25 -3.04 11.06 9.60
C LYS A 25 -1.52 11.11 9.46
N ILE A 26 -1.05 11.58 8.31
CA ILE A 26 0.36 11.70 7.96
C ILE A 26 0.67 13.18 7.79
N ASP A 27 1.63 13.69 8.56
CA ASP A 27 2.14 15.05 8.39
C ASP A 27 3.35 15.01 7.46
N PHE A 28 3.21 15.64 6.28
CA PHE A 28 4.28 15.77 5.32
C PHE A 28 4.72 17.24 5.25
N SER A 29 5.59 17.63 6.19
CA SER A 29 6.16 18.99 6.27
C SER A 29 5.10 20.09 6.31
N GLY A 30 4.04 19.91 7.11
CA GLY A 30 2.94 20.86 7.26
C GLY A 30 1.76 20.60 6.32
N GLN A 31 1.90 19.70 5.34
CA GLN A 31 0.78 19.21 4.55
C GLN A 31 0.22 17.93 5.20
N ILE A 32 -0.97 18.04 5.79
CA ILE A 32 -1.70 16.88 6.30
C ILE A 32 -2.23 16.04 5.13
N ARG A 33 -1.99 14.74 5.18
CA ARG A 33 -2.60 13.74 4.30
C ARG A 33 -3.23 12.64 5.14
N TYR A 34 -4.27 12.03 4.60
CA TYR A 34 -4.91 10.86 5.20
C TYR A 34 -4.67 9.66 4.29
N GLY A 35 -4.24 8.55 4.89
CA GLY A 35 -3.93 7.32 4.18
C GLY A 35 -4.40 6.10 4.97
N TYR A 36 -4.45 4.95 4.31
CA TYR A 36 -4.69 3.70 5.00
C TYR A 36 -3.41 3.23 5.70
N LYS A 37 -3.55 2.67 6.90
CA LYS A 37 -2.50 1.96 7.62
C LYS A 37 -2.11 0.70 6.84
N PRO A 38 -0.82 0.43 6.60
CA PRO A 38 -0.38 -0.70 5.79
C PRO A 38 -0.90 -2.06 6.25
N GLN A 39 -1.02 -2.27 7.56
CA GLN A 39 -1.48 -3.54 8.12
C GLN A 39 -2.89 -3.89 7.59
N TYR A 40 -3.81 -2.93 7.64
CA TYR A 40 -5.19 -3.14 7.17
C TYR A 40 -5.27 -3.35 5.65
N VAL A 41 -4.40 -2.70 4.87
CA VAL A 41 -4.33 -2.91 3.42
C VAL A 41 -3.85 -4.33 3.10
N PHE A 42 -2.78 -4.78 3.75
CA PHE A 42 -2.25 -6.12 3.51
C PHE A 42 -3.15 -7.22 4.05
N ASP A 43 -3.81 -7.00 5.19
CA ASP A 43 -4.79 -7.94 5.73
C ASP A 43 -5.98 -8.11 4.77
N ALA A 44 -6.51 -7.00 4.23
CA ALA A 44 -7.60 -7.06 3.26
C ALA A 44 -7.19 -7.74 1.95
N VAL A 45 -5.99 -7.45 1.45
CA VAL A 45 -5.42 -8.14 0.28
C VAL A 45 -5.28 -9.63 0.55
N ASN A 46 -4.70 -10.03 1.68
CA ASN A 46 -4.51 -11.43 2.05
C ASN A 46 -5.85 -12.15 2.22
N GLN A 47 -6.86 -11.51 2.79
CA GLN A 47 -8.15 -12.14 3.01
C GLN A 47 -8.95 -12.37 1.71
N ILE A 48 -8.80 -11.49 0.71
CA ILE A 48 -9.59 -11.54 -0.53
C ILE A 48 -8.83 -12.19 -1.70
N ILE A 49 -7.53 -11.91 -1.84
CA ILE A 49 -6.71 -12.46 -2.92
C ILE A 49 -6.06 -13.79 -2.50
N SER A 50 -5.90 -14.04 -1.21
CA SER A 50 -5.09 -15.10 -0.59
C SER A 50 -3.58 -14.84 -0.70
N PRO A 51 -2.80 -15.16 0.35
CA PRO A 51 -1.34 -14.92 0.37
C PRO A 51 -0.57 -15.56 -0.79
N GLU A 52 -1.02 -16.71 -1.31
CA GLU A 52 -0.37 -17.43 -2.40
C GLU A 52 -0.58 -16.81 -3.80
N ASN A 53 -1.52 -15.88 -3.92
CA ASN A 53 -1.93 -15.30 -5.20
C ASN A 53 -1.45 -13.86 -5.39
N TRP A 54 -0.53 -13.40 -4.56
CA TRP A 54 0.23 -12.19 -4.81
C TRP A 54 1.66 -12.34 -4.33
N ARG A 55 2.56 -11.57 -4.94
CA ARG A 55 3.96 -11.50 -4.55
C ARG A 55 4.53 -10.17 -4.99
N TYR A 56 5.72 -9.85 -4.51
CA TYR A 56 6.44 -8.69 -4.96
C TYR A 56 7.90 -9.01 -5.25
N GLU A 57 8.52 -8.12 -6.03
CA GLU A 57 9.94 -8.15 -6.35
C GLU A 57 10.53 -6.79 -6.00
N LEU A 58 11.59 -6.77 -5.18
CA LEU A 58 12.40 -5.59 -4.93
C LEU A 58 13.34 -5.42 -6.12
N THR A 59 13.10 -4.42 -6.96
CA THR A 59 13.87 -4.21 -8.19
C THR A 59 15.07 -3.30 -7.99
N ASN A 60 14.98 -2.37 -7.04
CA ASN A 60 16.06 -1.46 -6.70
C ASN A 60 15.89 -1.01 -5.24
N GLU A 61 17.01 -0.74 -4.57
CA GLU A 61 17.04 -0.17 -3.23
C GLU A 61 18.23 0.77 -3.11
N GLU A 62 17.97 2.00 -2.68
CA GLU A 62 18.96 3.06 -2.53
C GLU A 62 18.87 3.64 -1.12
N ILE A 63 20.01 3.74 -0.44
CA ILE A 63 20.13 4.40 0.86
C ILE A 63 20.81 5.75 0.66
N PHE A 64 20.09 6.81 1.00
CA PHE A 64 20.59 8.17 1.07
C PHE A 64 20.91 8.54 2.52
N GLU A 65 21.53 9.70 2.73
CA GLU A 65 21.94 10.18 4.06
C GLU A 65 20.81 10.13 5.10
N ASN A 66 19.60 10.53 4.71
CA ASN A 66 18.46 10.66 5.62
C ASN A 66 17.25 9.78 5.26
N GLN A 67 17.32 8.96 4.21
CA GLN A 67 16.17 8.16 3.77
C GLN A 67 16.57 6.89 3.02
N ALA A 68 15.71 5.88 3.09
CA ALA A 68 15.73 4.74 2.19
C ALA A 68 14.69 4.93 1.08
N VAL A 69 15.04 4.54 -0.14
CA VAL A 69 14.15 4.50 -1.30
C VAL A 69 14.17 3.10 -1.87
N ALA A 70 12.98 2.50 -2.05
CA ALA A 70 12.84 1.17 -2.61
C ALA A 70 11.93 1.22 -3.84
N GLU A 71 12.29 0.49 -4.88
CA GLU A 71 11.45 0.29 -6.05
C GLU A 71 10.95 -1.15 -6.07
N VAL A 72 9.63 -1.32 -6.18
CA VAL A 72 8.97 -2.62 -6.08
C VAL A 72 8.06 -2.84 -7.27
N LYS A 73 8.03 -4.09 -7.77
CA LYS A 73 6.97 -4.60 -8.65
C LYS A 73 6.01 -5.48 -7.87
N LEU A 74 4.71 -5.27 -8.07
CA LEU A 74 3.65 -6.11 -7.54
C LEU A 74 3.13 -7.05 -8.61
N PHE A 75 2.96 -8.32 -8.24
CA PHE A 75 2.33 -9.33 -9.08
C PHE A 75 1.08 -9.85 -8.40
N LEU A 76 -0.04 -9.83 -9.11
CA LEU A 76 -1.32 -10.41 -8.67
C LEU A 76 -1.70 -11.56 -9.61
N LYS A 77 -2.12 -12.69 -9.06
CA LYS A 77 -2.52 -13.86 -9.85
C LYS A 77 -3.98 -13.76 -10.28
N ILE A 78 -4.24 -13.89 -11.58
CA ILE A 78 -5.57 -13.85 -12.20
C ILE A 78 -5.66 -15.02 -13.18
N ASP A 79 -6.63 -15.92 -13.01
CA ASP A 79 -6.84 -17.07 -13.91
C ASP A 79 -5.55 -17.84 -14.25
N ALA A 80 -4.71 -18.05 -13.24
CA ALA A 80 -3.38 -18.67 -13.29
C ALA A 80 -2.24 -17.85 -13.93
N GLU A 81 -2.51 -16.67 -14.47
CA GLU A 81 -1.50 -15.74 -14.97
C GLU A 81 -1.09 -14.69 -13.92
N TRP A 82 0.13 -14.18 -14.00
CA TRP A 82 0.61 -13.10 -13.13
C TRP A 82 0.45 -11.75 -13.82
N LEU A 83 -0.44 -10.90 -13.30
CA LEU A 83 -0.57 -9.51 -13.70
C LEU A 83 0.48 -8.65 -12.97
N CYS A 84 1.25 -7.88 -13.72
CA CYS A 84 2.10 -6.82 -13.21
C CYS A 84 1.86 -5.53 -14.02
N LYS A 85 1.52 -4.43 -13.35
CA LYS A 85 1.23 -3.14 -14.00
C LYS A 85 2.43 -2.18 -14.04
N GLY A 86 3.60 -2.64 -13.61
CA GLY A 86 4.83 -1.84 -13.52
C GLY A 86 5.43 -1.83 -12.11
N SER A 87 6.41 -0.95 -11.91
CA SER A 87 7.06 -0.71 -10.63
C SER A 87 6.69 0.66 -10.04
N HIS A 88 6.78 0.78 -8.71
CA HIS A 88 6.69 2.06 -8.02
C HIS A 88 7.79 2.21 -6.99
N LYS A 89 8.17 3.48 -6.75
CA LYS A 89 9.09 3.87 -5.68
C LYS A 89 8.34 4.25 -4.41
N GLY A 90 8.83 3.73 -3.30
CA GLY A 90 8.48 4.15 -1.95
C GLY A 90 9.69 4.73 -1.23
N GLN A 91 9.43 5.53 -0.21
CA GLN A 91 10.49 6.16 0.58
C GLN A 91 10.14 6.21 2.06
N MET A 92 11.15 6.17 2.91
CA MET A 92 11.01 6.34 4.35
C MET A 92 12.24 7.03 4.93
N GLN A 93 12.02 7.97 5.85
CA GLN A 93 13.11 8.67 6.54
C GLN A 93 13.82 7.74 7.53
N ILE A 94 15.14 7.88 7.62
CA ILE A 94 15.97 7.19 8.61
C ILE A 94 15.83 7.91 9.94
N VAL A 95 15.04 7.33 10.84
CA VAL A 95 14.83 7.89 12.19
C VAL A 95 15.86 7.28 13.15
N ARG A 96 16.63 8.14 13.83
CA ARG A 96 17.64 7.73 14.84
C ARG A 96 18.65 6.70 14.32
N GLY A 97 19.04 6.81 13.05
CA GLY A 97 20.00 5.90 12.41
C GLY A 97 19.45 4.50 12.10
N ASN A 98 18.15 4.25 12.25
CA ASN A 98 17.56 2.94 11.98
C ASN A 98 17.29 2.73 10.49
N ILE A 99 18.33 2.33 9.75
CA ILE A 99 18.27 2.08 8.31
C ILE A 99 17.33 0.92 7.98
N GLY A 100 17.35 -0.15 8.78
CA GLY A 100 16.53 -1.34 8.52
C GLY A 100 15.03 -1.09 8.61
N ASP A 101 14.61 -0.21 9.52
CA ASP A 101 13.20 0.23 9.59
C ASP A 101 12.84 1.14 8.41
N ALA A 102 13.75 2.02 8.01
CA ALA A 102 13.56 2.85 6.81
C ALA A 102 13.41 1.99 5.53
N GLN A 103 14.25 0.98 5.33
CA GLN A 103 14.14 0.05 4.19
C GLN A 103 12.77 -0.65 4.15
N LYS A 104 12.36 -1.23 5.28
CA LYS A 104 11.04 -1.88 5.41
C LYS A 104 9.89 -0.91 5.14
N GLY A 105 9.99 0.31 5.67
CA GLY A 105 9.03 1.38 5.43
C GLY A 105 8.95 1.79 3.95
N ALA A 106 10.09 1.92 3.28
CA ALA A 106 10.16 2.28 1.86
C ALA A 106 9.55 1.19 0.97
N ILE A 107 9.83 -0.10 1.26
CA ILE A 107 9.21 -1.23 0.57
C ILE A 107 7.70 -1.24 0.78
N THR A 108 7.26 -1.00 2.02
CA THR A 108 5.83 -0.95 2.37
C THR A 108 5.10 0.16 1.62
N ASP A 109 5.67 1.36 1.58
CA ASP A 109 5.15 2.51 0.83
C ASP A 109 5.08 2.22 -0.68
N ALA A 110 6.14 1.61 -1.24
CA ALA A 110 6.18 1.21 -2.65
C ALA A 110 5.06 0.20 -2.99
N LEU A 111 4.86 -0.80 -2.14
CA LEU A 111 3.82 -1.81 -2.29
C LEU A 111 2.41 -1.21 -2.27
N GLN A 112 2.12 -0.31 -1.34
CA GLN A 112 0.82 0.35 -1.29
C GLN A 112 0.57 1.19 -2.56
N LYS A 113 1.60 1.85 -3.09
CA LYS A 113 1.51 2.57 -4.38
C LYS A 113 1.26 1.61 -5.54
N CYS A 114 1.93 0.46 -5.60
CA CYS A 114 1.62 -0.57 -6.60
C CYS A 114 0.18 -1.07 -6.50
N LEU A 115 -0.33 -1.30 -5.28
CA LEU A 115 -1.73 -1.69 -5.07
C LEU A 115 -2.70 -0.63 -5.61
N SER A 116 -2.35 0.65 -5.50
CA SER A 116 -3.15 1.75 -6.04
C SER A 116 -3.30 1.72 -7.57
N LEU A 117 -2.33 1.16 -8.32
CA LEU A 117 -2.47 0.93 -9.78
C LEU A 117 -3.61 -0.04 -10.11
N CYS A 118 -3.98 -0.88 -9.16
CA CYS A 118 -5.11 -1.81 -9.24
C CYS A 118 -6.36 -1.24 -8.55
N SER A 119 -6.41 0.06 -8.28
CA SER A 119 -7.52 0.73 -7.58
C SER A 119 -7.78 0.22 -6.15
N ILE A 120 -6.81 -0.45 -5.52
CA ILE A 120 -6.89 -0.84 -4.11
C ILE A 120 -6.51 0.36 -3.24
N GLY A 121 -7.35 0.67 -2.24
CA GLY A 121 -7.17 1.82 -1.37
C GLY A 121 -7.52 3.16 -2.03
N GLN A 122 -8.28 3.15 -3.13
CA GLN A 122 -8.58 4.34 -3.96
C GLN A 122 -9.21 5.53 -3.20
N ASP A 123 -9.85 5.28 -2.06
CA ASP A 123 -10.46 6.34 -1.26
C ASP A 123 -9.43 7.35 -0.71
N SER A 124 -8.16 6.94 -0.52
CA SER A 124 -7.07 7.85 -0.18
C SER A 124 -6.80 8.86 -1.30
N TYR A 125 -6.76 8.39 -2.54
CA TYR A 125 -6.54 9.22 -3.74
C TYR A 125 -7.74 10.09 -4.10
N ARG A 126 -8.94 9.70 -3.67
CA ARG A 126 -10.17 10.49 -3.81
C ARG A 126 -10.35 11.55 -2.71
N GLY A 127 -9.48 11.58 -1.71
CA GLY A 127 -9.56 12.53 -0.59
C GLY A 127 -10.71 12.25 0.39
N LEU A 128 -11.21 11.01 0.45
CA LEU A 128 -12.38 10.66 1.27
C LEU A 128 -12.03 10.30 2.72
N LEU A 129 -10.75 10.11 3.03
CA LEU A 129 -10.31 9.54 4.31
C LEU A 129 -10.28 10.54 5.47
N GLU A 130 -10.29 11.85 5.21
CA GLU A 130 -10.35 12.84 6.31
C GLU A 130 -11.63 12.69 7.12
N THR A 131 -12.78 12.61 6.46
CA THR A 131 -14.07 12.43 7.14
C THR A 131 -14.12 11.11 7.91
N VAL A 132 -13.55 10.05 7.33
CA VAL A 132 -13.47 8.73 7.98
C VAL A 132 -12.54 8.74 9.19
N TYR A 133 -11.47 9.53 9.17
CA TYR A 133 -10.57 9.65 10.33
C TYR A 133 -11.24 10.36 11.51
N ASN A 134 -12.12 11.33 11.23
CA ASN A 134 -12.78 12.16 12.24
C ASN A 134 -14.15 11.62 12.70
N SER A 135 -14.60 10.47 12.18
CA SER A 135 -15.89 9.83 12.52
C SER A 135 -15.83 8.97 13.77
#